data_AF-A0A7R9EC09-F1
#
_entry.id   AF-A0A7R9EC09-F1
#
_cell.length_a   1.000
_cell.length_b   1.000
_cell.length_c   1.000
_cell.angle_alpha   90.00
_cell.angle_beta   90.00
_cell.angle_gamma   90.00
#
_symmetry.space_group_name_H-M   'P 1'
#
loop_
_entity.id
_entity.type
_entity.pdbx_description
1 polymer ?
#
loop_
_entity_poly.entity_id
_entity_poly.type
_entity_poly.pdbx_seq_one_letter_code
_entity_poly.pdbx_strand_id
1 'polypeptide(L)'
;MKCTSGYILPAETTVVIAQLQIHKQPEIYPNPEEFNPDNFLPENMNNRHYYAYIPFSAGPRSCVGTSFPVVESLYLSGVENPMRRGTSF
;
A
#
# COMPACT_ATOMS: atom_id res chain seq x y z
N MET A 1 18.82 -13.41 -13.89
CA MET A 1 18.63 -13.15 -12.44
C MET A 1 18.26 -14.45 -11.75
N LYS A 2 18.84 -14.79 -10.59
CA LYS A 2 18.42 -15.97 -9.81
C LYS A 2 17.24 -15.57 -8.92
N CYS A 3 16.12 -16.27 -9.05
CA CYS A 3 14.97 -16.11 -8.15
C CYS A 3 15.20 -16.90 -6.85
N THR A 4 14.63 -16.42 -5.74
CA THR A 4 14.69 -17.10 -4.43
C THR A 4 14.13 -18.53 -4.48
N SER A 5 13.24 -18.82 -5.42
CA SER A 5 12.65 -20.14 -5.68
C SER A 5 13.56 -21.09 -6.48
N GLY A 6 14.82 -20.73 -6.75
CA GLY A 6 15.79 -21.57 -7.46
C GLY A 6 15.72 -21.49 -8.99
N TYR A 7 14.73 -20.77 -9.54
CA TYR A 7 14.59 -20.57 -10.99
C TYR A 7 15.59 -19.52 -11.51
N ILE A 8 16.07 -19.74 -12.73
CA ILE A 8 16.95 -18.81 -13.44
C ILE A 8 16.13 -18.09 -14.52
N LEU A 9 15.99 -16.77 -14.37
CA LEU A 9 15.38 -15.93 -15.40
C LEU A 9 16.44 -15.52 -16.42
N PRO A 10 16.24 -15.78 -17.72
CA PRO A 10 17.15 -15.34 -18.77
C PRO A 10 17.20 -13.80 -18.85
N ALA A 11 18.28 -13.27 -19.43
CA ALA A 11 18.38 -11.83 -19.70
C ALA A 11 17.24 -11.37 -20.62
N GLU A 12 16.87 -10.09 -20.54
CA GLU A 12 15.76 -9.50 -21.32
C GLU A 12 14.37 -10.09 -21.05
N THR A 13 14.19 -10.85 -19.96
CA THR A 13 12.85 -11.34 -19.56
C THR A 13 12.01 -10.20 -19.00
N THR A 14 10.84 -9.96 -19.59
CA THR A 14 9.83 -9.07 -19.01
C THR A 14 9.14 -9.74 -17.83
N VAL A 15 9.26 -9.14 -16.64
CA VAL A 15 8.55 -9.58 -15.43
C VAL A 15 7.40 -8.61 -15.16
N VAL A 16 6.19 -9.15 -15.07
CA VAL A 16 4.98 -8.38 -14.75
C VAL A 16 4.53 -8.70 -13.34
N ILE A 17 4.34 -7.68 -12.52
CA ILE A 17 3.77 -7.78 -11.18
C ILE A 17 2.30 -7.39 -11.28
N ALA A 18 1.38 -8.32 -11.00
CA ALA A 18 -0.05 -8.04 -11.04
C ALA A 18 -0.53 -7.49 -9.68
N GLN A 19 -0.35 -6.18 -9.44
CA GLN A 19 -0.69 -5.56 -8.14
C GLN A 19 -2.17 -5.74 -7.78
N LEU A 20 -3.07 -5.62 -8.75
CA LEU A 20 -4.51 -5.83 -8.54
C LEU A 20 -4.84 -7.23 -7.99
N GLN A 21 -4.12 -8.26 -8.43
CA GLN A 21 -4.32 -9.62 -7.93
C GLN A 21 -3.81 -9.76 -6.50
N ILE A 22 -2.65 -9.16 -6.21
CA ILE A 22 -2.07 -9.15 -4.86
C ILE A 22 -3.01 -8.43 -3.87
N HIS A 23 -3.58 -7.29 -4.26
CA HIS A 23 -4.48 -6.51 -3.41
C HIS A 23 -5.86 -7.15 -3.23
N LYS A 24 -6.19 -8.17 -4.03
CA LYS A 24 -7.46 -8.91 -3.96
C LYS A 24 -7.30 -10.35 -3.50
N GLN A 25 -6.12 -10.72 -2.98
CA GLN A 25 -5.88 -12.08 -2.52
C GLN A 25 -6.77 -12.40 -1.29
N PRO A 26 -7.70 -13.37 -1.37
CA PRO A 26 -8.65 -13.65 -0.29
C PRO A 26 -8.01 -14.13 1.00
N GLU A 27 -6.81 -14.73 0.91
CA GLU A 27 -6.02 -15.19 2.06
C GLU A 27 -5.50 -14.04 2.92
N ILE A 28 -5.39 -12.84 2.34
CA ILE A 28 -4.87 -11.64 3.00
C ILE A 28 -6.00 -10.64 3.27
N TYR A 29 -6.95 -10.52 2.34
CA TYR A 29 -8.08 -9.61 2.40
C TYR A 29 -9.38 -10.40 2.36
N PRO A 30 -10.03 -10.63 3.51
CA PRO A 30 -11.37 -11.24 3.55
C PRO A 30 -12.36 -10.38 2.75
N ASN A 31 -13.17 -11.02 1.90
CA ASN A 31 -14.13 -10.36 1.00
C ASN A 31 -13.50 -9.23 0.16
N PRO A 32 -12.51 -9.54 -0.71
CA PRO A 32 -11.70 -8.54 -1.40
C PRO A 32 -12.45 -7.70 -2.45
N GLU A 33 -13.66 -8.11 -2.82
CA GLU A 33 -14.54 -7.35 -3.73
C GLU A 33 -15.38 -6.30 -2.98
N GLU A 34 -15.43 -6.35 -1.65
CA GLU A 34 -16.12 -5.37 -0.82
C GLU A 34 -15.13 -4.31 -0.33
N PHE A 35 -15.58 -3.05 -0.29
CA PHE A 35 -14.80 -1.98 0.31
C PHE A 35 -14.82 -2.13 1.84
N ASN A 36 -13.77 -2.72 2.39
CA ASN A 36 -13.60 -2.94 3.83
C ASN A 36 -12.39 -2.15 4.37
N PRO A 37 -12.59 -1.00 5.04
CA PRO A 37 -11.51 -0.20 5.61
C PRO A 37 -10.81 -0.88 6.78
N ASP A 38 -11.46 -1.84 7.46
CA ASP A 38 -10.90 -2.53 8.64
C ASP A 38 -9.67 -3.38 8.28
N ASN A 39 -9.53 -3.74 7.01
CA ASN A 39 -8.32 -4.40 6.47
C ASN A 39 -7.04 -3.56 6.65
N PHE A 40 -7.16 -2.26 6.90
CA PHE A 40 -6.06 -1.32 7.10
C PHE A 40 -5.91 -0.86 8.56
N LEU A 41 -6.57 -1.54 9.50
CA LEU A 41 -6.29 -1.34 10.92
C LEU A 41 -4.85 -1.79 11.27
N PRO A 42 -4.19 -1.16 12.26
CA PRO A 42 -2.80 -1.47 12.61
C PRO A 42 -2.55 -2.97 12.89
N GLU A 43 -3.51 -3.63 13.51
CA GLU A 43 -3.46 -5.06 13.86
C GLU A 43 -3.38 -5.94 12.59
N ASN A 44 -4.21 -5.64 11.59
CA ASN A 44 -4.26 -6.36 10.31
C ASN A 44 -3.06 -6.01 9.42
N MET A 45 -2.59 -4.76 9.47
CA MET A 45 -1.41 -4.31 8.74
C MET A 45 -0.10 -4.93 9.27
N ASN A 46 0.02 -5.18 10.56
CA ASN A 46 1.22 -5.79 11.15
C ASN A 46 1.33 -7.29 10.84
N ASN A 47 0.19 -7.97 10.67
CA ASN A 47 0.15 -9.41 10.41
C ASN A 47 0.34 -9.77 8.93
N ARG A 48 0.19 -8.82 8.00
CA ARG A 48 0.35 -9.07 6.56
C ARG A 48 1.79 -8.88 6.10
N HIS A 49 2.18 -9.60 5.04
CA HIS A 49 3.49 -9.46 4.43
C HIS A 49 3.67 -8.07 3.77
N TYR A 50 4.88 -7.49 3.84
CA TYR A 50 5.15 -6.15 3.32
C TYR A 50 4.74 -5.96 1.84
N TYR A 51 5.00 -6.96 1.00
CA TYR A 51 4.64 -6.90 -0.44
C TYR A 51 3.18 -7.23 -0.75
N ALA A 52 2.34 -7.49 0.26
CA ALA A 52 0.92 -7.75 0.09
C ALA A 52 0.10 -6.47 -0.21
N TYR A 53 0.67 -5.29 0.04
CA TYR A 53 0.03 -4.02 -0.30
C TYR A 53 1.05 -3.03 -0.88
N ILE A 54 1.15 -3.02 -2.20
CA ILE A 54 2.08 -2.18 -2.98
C ILE A 54 1.35 -1.29 -4.01
N PRO A 55 0.48 -0.36 -3.58
CA PRO A 55 -0.29 0.52 -4.48
C PRO A 55 0.61 1.37 -5.37
N PHE A 56 1.80 1.71 -4.89
CA PHE A 56 2.79 2.54 -5.58
C PHE A 56 4.08 1.78 -5.92
N SER A 57 3.99 0.45 -6.07
CA SER A 57 5.15 -0.44 -6.20
C SER A 57 6.06 -0.41 -4.95
N ALA A 58 7.17 -1.15 -4.99
CA ALA A 58 8.16 -1.20 -3.92
C ALA A 58 9.56 -1.47 -4.47
N GLY A 59 10.59 -1.21 -3.67
CA GLY A 59 11.99 -1.39 -4.04
C GLY A 59 12.53 -0.29 -4.97
N PRO A 60 13.56 -0.55 -5.79
CA PRO A 60 14.28 0.48 -6.55
C PRO A 60 13.44 1.14 -7.66
N ARG A 61 12.26 0.59 -7.96
CA ARG A 61 11.29 1.12 -8.95
C ARG A 61 9.97 1.50 -8.28
N SER A 62 9.98 1.82 -6.99
CA SER A 62 8.83 2.41 -6.31
C SER A 62 8.48 3.76 -6.92
N CYS A 63 7.20 4.15 -6.86
CA CYS A 63 6.75 5.46 -7.34
C CYS A 63 7.50 6.58 -6.61
N VAL A 64 8.07 7.51 -7.38
CA VAL A 64 8.74 8.71 -6.85
C VAL A 64 7.73 9.58 -6.07
N GLY A 65 6.46 9.53 -6.46
CA GLY A 65 5.38 10.30 -5.85
C GLY A 65 4.86 9.77 -4.53
N THR A 66 5.34 8.64 -3.99
CA THR A 66 4.74 7.99 -2.80
C THR A 66 4.70 8.90 -1.56
N SER A 67 5.60 9.88 -1.46
CA SER A 67 5.63 10.85 -0.35
C SER A 67 4.53 11.92 -0.42
N PHE A 68 4.01 12.23 -1.61
CA PHE A 68 3.03 13.31 -1.80
C PHE A 68 1.61 12.96 -1.29
N PRO A 69 1.06 11.74 -1.53
CA PRO A 69 -0.25 11.33 -1.02
C PRO A 69 -0.36 11.38 0.50
N VAL A 70 0.73 11.09 1.23
CA VAL A 70 0.74 11.17 2.70
C VAL A 70 0.56 12.61 3.16
N VAL A 71 1.21 13.56 2.48
CA VAL A 71 1.11 14.99 2.79
C VAL A 71 -0.29 15.52 2.43
N GLU A 72 -0.84 15.11 1.28
CA GLU A 72 -2.18 15.51 0.87
C GLU A 72 -3.28 14.90 1.76
N SER A 73 -3.17 13.62 2.11
CA SER A 73 -4.10 12.97 3.04
C SER A 73 -4.05 13.62 4.43
N LEU A 74 -2.86 13.97 4.92
CA LEU A 74 -2.71 14.74 6.17
C LEU A 74 -3.35 16.13 6.05
N TYR A 75 -3.16 16.82 4.92
CA TYR A 75 -3.80 18.12 4.65
C TYR A 75 -5.32 18.01 4.71
N LEU A 76 -5.91 17.01 4.04
CA LEU A 76 -7.36 16.77 4.07
C LEU A 76 -7.87 16.45 5.49
N SER A 77 -7.14 15.65 6.28
CA SER A 77 -7.48 15.39 7.68
C SER A 77 -7.40 16.65 8.57
N GLY A 78 -6.53 17.60 8.19
CA GLY A 78 -6.44 18.92 8.84
C GLY A 78 -7.61 19.85 8.49
N VAL A 79 -8.28 19.64 7.35
CA VAL A 79 -9.47 20.40 6.94
C VAL A 79 -10.73 19.95 7.70
N GLU A 80 -10.77 18.73 8.24
CA GLU A 80 -11.87 18.26 9.09
C GLU A 80 -11.89 18.84 10.50
N ASN A 81 -10.90 19.68 10.88
CA ASN A 81 -10.92 20.39 12.16
C ASN A 81 -11.04 21.92 12.04
N PRO A 82 -12.13 22.47 11.48
CA PRO A 82 -12.37 23.92 11.48
C PRO A 82 -13.04 24.43 12.77
N MET A 83 -13.10 23.63 13.86
CA MET A 83 -13.71 24.05 15.14
C MET A 83 -12.93 23.63 16.40
N ARG A 84 -11.67 24.05 16.52
CA ARG A 84 -11.15 24.51 17.81
C ARG A 84 -10.72 25.97 17.71
N ARG A 85 -11.71 26.83 17.45
CA ARG A 85 -11.65 28.22 17.86
C ARG A 85 -11.66 28.24 19.39
N GLY A 86 -10.58 28.76 19.98
CA GLY A 86 -10.57 29.19 21.38
C GLY A 86 -9.65 28.37 22.29
N THR A 87 -8.35 28.60 22.17
CA THR A 87 -7.53 28.88 23.35
C THR A 87 -6.53 29.96 22.97
N SER A 88 -6.70 31.10 23.63
CA SER A 88 -5.80 32.25 23.67
C SER A 88 -4.38 31.85 24.05
N PHE A 89 -3.41 32.58 23.46
CA PHE A 89 -2.02 32.83 23.86
C PHE A 89 -1.33 31.82 24.80
#